data_AF-A0AB35ISN1-F1
#
_entry.id   AF-A0AB35ISN1-F1
#
_cell.length_a   1.000
_cell.length_b   1.000
_cell.length_c   1.000
_cell.angle_alpha   90.00
_cell.angle_beta   90.00
_cell.angle_gamma   90.00
#
_symmetry.space_group_name_H-M   'P 1'
#
loop_
_entity.id
_entity.type
_entity.pdbx_description
1 polymer ?
#
loop_
_entity_poly.entity_id
_entity_poly.type
_entity_poly.pdbx_seq_one_letter_code
_entity_poly.pdbx_strand_id
1 'polypeptide(L)'
;MDNKTDQDHEIIEKLKTDLKKEKALKDFFYKSFNYYYKWNRDGNRLIKFLDEQLYSMYNHQKCNFKSDDPLYNHNFKVGEIFLFRFGLNIMPEMSFSHMGIVIAKNGSYLYVLPIMSYKESYSNAYHPVTNNKNYDRNYYLMKSDEFDFLDHDSILKLTDLRTVSKKRAIKFTGHRININSEFFKTITYMANQVHFPDVLYRIEDENRKLKAEIVRLRGLRHNTKTLNLEEEEEPIK
;
A
#
# COMPACT_ATOMS: atom_id res chain seq x y z
N MET A 1 -56.56 3.06 -12.31
CA MET A 1 -55.77 2.72 -13.51
C MET A 1 -55.00 3.98 -13.82
N ASP A 2 -53.69 4.08 -13.50
CA ASP A 2 -52.80 5.18 -13.94
C ASP A 2 -51.31 4.98 -13.55
N ASN A 3 -50.97 4.09 -12.61
CA ASN A 3 -49.57 3.93 -12.14
C ASN A 3 -48.56 3.34 -13.15
N LYS A 4 -49.00 2.76 -14.27
CA LYS A 4 -48.11 2.07 -15.23
C LYS A 4 -47.48 3.04 -16.23
N THR A 5 -48.23 4.08 -16.60
CA THR A 5 -47.86 5.08 -17.59
C THR A 5 -46.77 6.04 -17.07
N ASP A 6 -46.80 6.35 -15.77
CA ASP A 6 -45.80 7.23 -15.12
C ASP A 6 -44.44 6.54 -14.95
N GLN A 7 -44.43 5.24 -14.63
CA GLN A 7 -43.19 4.45 -14.55
C GLN A 7 -42.51 4.30 -15.92
N ASP A 8 -43.29 4.07 -16.97
CA ASP A 8 -42.77 3.97 -18.34
C ASP A 8 -42.17 5.32 -18.80
N HIS A 9 -42.79 6.44 -18.40
CA HIS A 9 -42.26 7.78 -18.66
C HIS A 9 -40.92 8.06 -17.97
N GLU A 10 -40.78 7.66 -16.70
CA GLU A 10 -39.54 7.82 -15.94
C GLU A 10 -38.38 6.98 -16.53
N ILE A 11 -38.69 5.76 -16.97
CA ILE A 11 -37.73 4.88 -17.65
C ILE A 11 -37.26 5.49 -18.98
N ILE A 12 -38.18 6.05 -19.76
CA ILE A 12 -37.86 6.69 -21.05
C ILE A 12 -36.98 7.94 -20.85
N GLU A 13 -37.26 8.78 -19.85
CA GLU A 13 -36.44 9.96 -19.55
C GLU A 13 -35.04 9.59 -19.05
N LYS A 14 -34.93 8.52 -18.25
CA LYS A 14 -33.65 7.98 -17.83
C LYS A 14 -32.82 7.46 -19.02
N LEU A 15 -33.46 6.71 -19.92
CA LEU A 15 -32.83 6.22 -21.15
C LEU A 15 -32.35 7.35 -22.05
N LYS A 16 -33.17 8.41 -22.23
CA LYS A 16 -32.77 9.61 -23.00
C LYS A 16 -31.58 10.33 -22.36
N THR A 17 -31.59 10.44 -21.03
CA THR A 17 -30.51 11.09 -20.28
C THR A 17 -29.20 10.31 -20.40
N ASP A 18 -29.27 8.99 -20.33
CA ASP A 18 -28.11 8.12 -20.49
C ASP A 18 -27.58 8.11 -21.94
N LEU A 19 -28.47 8.12 -22.95
CA LEU A 19 -28.08 8.32 -24.35
C LEU A 19 -27.40 9.68 -24.57
N LYS A 20 -27.88 10.73 -23.90
CA LYS A 20 -27.30 12.08 -23.98
C LYS A 20 -25.92 12.13 -23.33
N LYS A 21 -25.71 11.44 -22.22
CA LYS A 21 -24.38 11.28 -21.59
C LYS A 21 -23.43 10.50 -22.49
N GLU A 22 -23.90 9.41 -23.12
CA GLU A 22 -23.10 8.62 -24.06
C GLU A 22 -22.67 9.47 -25.28
N LYS A 23 -23.59 10.24 -25.84
CA LYS A 23 -23.30 11.18 -26.94
C LYS A 23 -22.31 12.28 -26.51
N ALA A 24 -22.48 12.84 -25.31
CA ALA A 24 -21.55 13.83 -24.77
C ALA A 24 -20.15 13.26 -24.53
N LEU A 25 -20.05 11.99 -24.08
CA LEU A 25 -18.77 11.29 -23.99
C LEU A 25 -18.14 11.11 -25.37
N LYS A 26 -18.90 10.60 -26.35
CA LYS A 26 -18.44 10.42 -27.73
C LYS A 26 -17.95 11.74 -28.34
N ASP A 27 -18.68 12.82 -28.15
CA ASP A 27 -18.30 14.16 -28.62
C ASP A 27 -17.05 14.69 -27.90
N PHE A 28 -16.91 14.45 -26.59
CA PHE A 28 -15.71 14.79 -25.84
C PHE A 28 -14.48 14.01 -26.34
N PHE A 29 -14.64 12.71 -26.62
CA PHE A 29 -13.59 11.89 -27.22
C PHE A 29 -13.21 12.40 -28.62
N TYR A 30 -14.19 12.71 -29.46
CA TYR A 30 -13.96 13.17 -30.83
C TYR A 30 -13.28 14.54 -30.88
N LYS A 31 -13.63 15.44 -29.95
CA LYS A 31 -12.99 16.76 -29.82
C LYS A 31 -11.56 16.63 -29.28
N SER A 32 -11.36 15.82 -28.24
CA SER A 32 -10.03 15.54 -27.68
C SER A 32 -9.11 14.90 -28.72
N PHE A 33 -9.65 13.97 -29.53
CA PHE A 33 -8.98 13.33 -30.66
C PHE A 33 -8.56 14.35 -31.74
N ASN A 34 -9.49 15.18 -32.21
CA ASN A 34 -9.20 16.17 -33.26
C ASN A 34 -8.25 17.28 -32.82
N TYR A 35 -8.32 17.72 -31.56
CA TYR A 35 -7.41 18.73 -31.01
C TYR A 35 -5.96 18.23 -31.01
N TYR A 36 -5.75 16.95 -30.67
CA TYR A 36 -4.42 16.37 -30.52
C TYR A 36 -3.82 15.82 -31.83
N TYR A 37 -4.66 15.30 -32.74
CA TYR A 37 -4.25 14.89 -34.10
C TYR A 37 -3.67 16.07 -34.90
N LYS A 38 -4.16 17.29 -34.64
CA LYS A 38 -3.65 18.51 -35.27
C LYS A 38 -2.27 18.94 -34.74
N TRP A 39 -1.86 18.44 -33.57
CA TRP A 39 -0.60 18.80 -32.88
C TRP A 39 0.54 17.78 -33.04
N ASN A 40 0.26 16.54 -33.49
CA ASN A 40 1.30 15.51 -33.65
C ASN A 40 1.16 14.79 -35.00
N ARG A 41 2.16 14.94 -35.87
CA ARG A 41 2.25 14.25 -37.18
C ARG A 41 2.62 12.77 -37.10
N ASP A 42 3.05 12.28 -35.92
CA ASP A 42 3.51 10.90 -35.74
C ASP A 42 2.40 10.01 -35.13
N GLY A 43 1.55 9.44 -35.99
CA GLY A 43 0.36 8.66 -35.60
C GLY A 43 0.62 7.50 -34.62
N ASN A 44 1.84 6.95 -34.57
CA ASN A 44 2.19 5.84 -33.67
C ASN A 44 2.27 6.24 -32.18
N ARG A 45 2.65 7.49 -31.88
CA ARG A 45 2.63 7.99 -30.48
C ARG A 45 1.22 8.28 -30.00
N LEU A 46 0.34 8.73 -30.91
CA LEU A 46 -1.05 9.03 -30.62
C LEU A 46 -1.85 7.76 -30.30
N ILE A 47 -1.67 6.68 -31.07
CA ILE A 47 -2.35 5.40 -30.83
C ILE A 47 -1.96 4.84 -29.46
N LYS A 48 -0.67 4.85 -29.12
CA LYS A 48 -0.18 4.36 -27.83
C LYS A 48 -0.72 5.18 -26.65
N PHE A 49 -0.75 6.50 -26.76
CA PHE A 49 -1.33 7.38 -25.74
C PHE A 49 -2.84 7.19 -25.59
N LEU A 50 -3.57 7.05 -26.70
CA LEU A 50 -5.01 6.80 -26.69
C LEU A 50 -5.34 5.45 -26.06
N ASP A 51 -4.57 4.40 -26.35
CA ASP A 51 -4.70 3.10 -25.69
C ASP A 51 -4.48 3.20 -24.18
N GLU A 52 -3.45 3.94 -23.74
CA GLU A 52 -3.16 4.17 -22.32
C GLU A 52 -4.29 4.97 -21.62
N GLN A 53 -4.85 6.00 -22.28
CA GLN A 53 -5.96 6.80 -21.74
C GLN A 53 -7.27 6.00 -21.72
N LEU A 54 -7.61 5.27 -22.79
CA LEU A 54 -8.76 4.37 -22.83
C LEU A 54 -8.66 3.29 -21.76
N TYR A 55 -7.46 2.74 -21.54
CA TYR A 55 -7.22 1.75 -20.49
C TYR A 55 -7.36 2.35 -19.08
N SER A 56 -6.87 3.57 -18.87
CA SER A 56 -7.05 4.31 -17.61
C SER A 56 -8.53 4.63 -17.34
N MET A 57 -9.27 5.07 -18.36
CA MET A 57 -10.71 5.36 -18.27
C MET A 57 -11.56 4.10 -18.08
N TYR A 58 -11.22 3.00 -18.76
CA TYR A 58 -11.84 1.69 -18.57
C TYR A 58 -11.61 1.19 -17.14
N ASN A 59 -10.39 1.34 -16.60
CA ASN A 59 -10.11 1.05 -15.21
C ASN A 59 -10.88 1.99 -14.26
N HIS A 60 -11.01 3.28 -14.59
CA HIS A 60 -11.79 4.22 -13.79
C HIS A 60 -13.28 3.83 -13.72
N GLN A 61 -13.86 3.36 -14.83
CA GLN A 61 -15.25 2.88 -14.86
C GLN A 61 -15.44 1.54 -14.14
N LYS A 62 -14.46 0.62 -14.19
CA LYS A 62 -14.56 -0.70 -13.55
C LYS A 62 -14.12 -0.75 -12.08
N CYS A 63 -13.34 0.21 -11.61
CA CYS A 63 -12.85 0.25 -10.22
C CYS A 63 -13.82 0.95 -9.25
N ASN A 64 -15.03 1.32 -9.69
CA ASN A 64 -16.06 1.70 -8.74
C ASN A 64 -16.62 0.41 -8.13
N PHE A 65 -16.33 0.19 -6.83
CA PHE A 65 -17.11 -0.74 -6.03
C PHE A 65 -18.57 -0.42 -6.27
N LYS A 66 -19.33 -1.39 -6.76
CA LYS A 66 -20.78 -1.28 -6.82
C LYS A 66 -21.31 -1.42 -5.39
N SER A 67 -22.53 -0.97 -5.11
CA SER A 67 -23.11 -1.07 -3.77
C SER A 67 -23.24 -2.52 -3.27
N ASP A 68 -23.30 -3.49 -4.18
CA ASP A 68 -23.31 -4.93 -3.93
C ASP A 68 -21.91 -5.54 -3.78
N ASP A 69 -20.83 -4.78 -3.99
CA ASP A 69 -19.47 -5.26 -3.77
C ASP A 69 -19.20 -5.39 -2.27
N PRO A 70 -18.74 -6.57 -1.78
CA PRO A 70 -18.40 -6.76 -0.37
C PRO A 70 -17.38 -5.75 0.15
N LEU A 71 -16.55 -5.16 -0.73
CA LEU A 71 -15.55 -4.17 -0.37
C LEU A 71 -16.07 -2.73 -0.36
N TYR A 72 -17.30 -2.46 -0.85
CA TYR A 72 -17.87 -1.11 -0.93
C TYR A 72 -17.85 -0.37 0.40
N ASN A 73 -18.27 -1.05 1.48
CA ASN A 73 -18.29 -0.51 2.85
C ASN A 73 -17.17 -1.09 3.73
N HIS A 74 -16.16 -1.75 3.14
CA HIS A 74 -15.10 -2.36 3.93
C HIS A 74 -14.25 -1.29 4.62
N ASN A 75 -14.15 -1.38 5.95
CA ASN A 75 -13.28 -0.51 6.73
C ASN A 75 -11.85 -1.07 6.75
N PHE A 76 -11.06 -0.73 5.72
CA PHE A 76 -9.67 -1.15 5.59
C PHE A 76 -8.83 -0.88 6.85
N LYS A 77 -8.14 -1.91 7.34
CA LYS A 77 -7.26 -1.88 8.50
C LYS A 77 -5.82 -2.20 8.11
N VAL A 78 -4.89 -1.62 8.85
CA VAL A 78 -3.46 -1.93 8.73
C VAL A 78 -3.23 -3.39 9.14
N GLY A 79 -2.39 -4.08 8.37
CA GLY A 79 -2.10 -5.51 8.46
C GLY A 79 -3.02 -6.40 7.63
N GLU A 80 -4.12 -5.89 7.08
CA GLU A 80 -5.01 -6.69 6.23
C GLU A 80 -4.37 -7.03 4.89
N ILE A 81 -4.73 -8.20 4.36
CA ILE A 81 -4.20 -8.73 3.10
C ILE A 81 -5.32 -8.77 2.08
N PHE A 82 -5.04 -8.23 0.89
CA PHE A 82 -5.97 -8.27 -0.23
C PHE A 82 -5.25 -8.69 -1.50
N LEU A 83 -6.02 -9.21 -2.45
CA LEU A 83 -5.63 -9.19 -3.85
C LEU A 83 -5.85 -7.77 -4.37
N PHE A 84 -4.80 -7.13 -4.90
CA PHE A 84 -4.83 -5.77 -5.45
C PHE A 84 -4.59 -5.77 -6.95
N ARG A 85 -5.19 -4.80 -7.67
CA ARG A 85 -4.86 -4.47 -9.06
C ARG A 85 -3.80 -3.35 -9.10
N PHE A 86 -2.55 -3.70 -9.39
CA PHE A 86 -1.43 -2.75 -9.50
C PHE A 86 -1.39 -2.02 -10.85
N GLY A 87 -2.01 -2.58 -11.90
CA GLY A 87 -2.11 -1.95 -13.23
C GLY A 87 -1.10 -2.51 -14.23
N LEU A 88 -0.94 -1.86 -15.39
CA LEU A 88 0.08 -2.21 -16.37
C LEU A 88 1.25 -1.24 -16.19
N ASN A 89 2.26 -1.66 -15.45
CA ASN A 89 3.40 -0.83 -15.09
C ASN A 89 4.66 -1.29 -15.87
N ILE A 90 5.66 -0.41 -15.95
CA ILE A 90 6.92 -0.71 -16.64
C ILE A 90 7.88 -1.35 -15.65
N MET A 91 8.67 -2.34 -16.08
CA MET A 91 9.72 -2.94 -15.24
C MET A 91 10.70 -1.84 -14.77
N PRO A 92 11.10 -1.82 -13.48
CA PRO A 92 11.00 -2.87 -12.46
C PRO A 92 9.72 -2.89 -11.63
N GLU A 93 8.69 -2.11 -11.96
CA GLU A 93 7.45 -2.00 -11.18
C GLU A 93 6.55 -3.25 -11.28
N MET A 94 5.96 -3.66 -10.17
CA MET A 94 4.97 -4.74 -10.16
C MET A 94 3.71 -4.36 -10.94
N SER A 95 3.29 -5.23 -11.86
CA SER A 95 2.11 -5.07 -12.71
C SER A 95 1.03 -6.10 -12.36
N PHE A 96 -0.11 -6.05 -13.04
CA PHE A 96 -1.22 -7.01 -12.91
C PHE A 96 -1.82 -7.05 -11.50
N SER A 97 -2.25 -8.25 -11.07
CA SER A 97 -2.91 -8.45 -9.79
C SER A 97 -2.05 -9.33 -8.90
N HIS A 98 -1.77 -8.85 -7.68
CA HIS A 98 -0.96 -9.56 -6.71
C HIS A 98 -1.57 -9.39 -5.31
N MET A 99 -1.29 -10.35 -4.42
CA MET A 99 -1.58 -10.14 -3.01
C MET A 99 -0.74 -8.97 -2.49
N GLY A 100 -1.26 -8.27 -1.50
CA GLY A 100 -0.53 -7.19 -0.86
C GLY A 100 -0.97 -6.99 0.58
N ILE A 101 -0.01 -6.61 1.41
CA ILE A 101 -0.20 -6.30 2.82
C ILE A 101 -0.38 -4.79 2.97
N VAL A 102 -1.46 -4.36 3.61
CA VAL A 102 -1.67 -2.95 3.94
C VAL A 102 -0.75 -2.55 5.09
N ILE A 103 0.27 -1.74 4.82
CA ILE A 103 1.25 -1.27 5.81
C ILE A 103 0.82 0.04 6.46
N ALA A 104 0.15 0.91 5.72
CA ALA A 104 -0.42 2.14 6.24
C ALA A 104 -1.67 2.54 5.44
N LYS A 105 -2.45 3.48 5.99
CA LYS A 105 -3.60 4.07 5.30
C LYS A 105 -3.62 5.58 5.49
N ASN A 106 -4.02 6.30 4.45
CA ASN A 106 -4.24 7.74 4.50
C ASN A 106 -5.48 8.10 3.66
N GLY A 107 -6.59 8.45 4.31
CA GLY A 107 -7.86 8.74 3.66
C GLY A 107 -8.33 7.59 2.75
N SER A 108 -8.40 7.86 1.45
CA SER A 108 -8.81 6.90 0.40
C SER A 108 -7.64 6.09 -0.19
N TYR A 109 -6.42 6.29 0.31
CA TYR A 109 -5.22 5.60 -0.13
C TYR A 109 -4.74 4.58 0.90
N LEU A 110 -4.16 3.50 0.40
CA LEU A 110 -3.50 2.43 1.13
C LEU A 110 -2.05 2.38 0.67
N TYR A 111 -1.14 2.20 1.62
CA TYR A 111 0.26 1.90 1.35
C TYR A 111 0.43 0.39 1.47
N VAL A 112 0.84 -0.24 0.38
CA VAL A 112 0.77 -1.69 0.22
C VAL A 112 2.12 -2.23 -0.20
N LEU A 113 2.57 -3.28 0.49
CA LEU A 113 3.70 -4.10 0.03
C LEU A 113 3.18 -5.31 -0.74
N PRO A 114 3.60 -5.51 -2.00
CA PRO A 114 3.16 -6.65 -2.80
C PRO A 114 3.86 -7.94 -2.36
N ILE A 115 3.08 -9.02 -2.35
CA ILE A 115 3.54 -10.40 -2.17
C ILE A 115 3.61 -11.04 -3.56
N MET A 116 4.73 -11.69 -3.86
CA MET A 116 4.93 -12.37 -5.13
C MET A 116 5.65 -13.70 -4.95
N SER A 117 5.46 -14.59 -5.91
CA SER A 117 6.11 -15.89 -5.92
C SER A 117 7.20 -15.88 -6.98
N TYR A 118 8.41 -15.47 -6.59
CA TYR A 118 9.56 -15.34 -7.48
C TYR A 118 10.75 -16.12 -6.92
N LYS A 119 10.80 -17.41 -7.30
CA LYS A 119 11.71 -18.42 -6.75
C LYS A 119 13.20 -18.03 -6.85
N GLU A 120 13.57 -17.30 -7.91
CA GLU A 120 14.94 -16.87 -8.16
C GLU A 120 15.49 -15.96 -7.04
N SER A 121 14.63 -15.23 -6.34
CA SER A 121 15.05 -14.36 -5.23
C SER A 121 15.00 -15.03 -3.86
N TYR A 122 14.55 -16.28 -3.73
CA TYR A 122 14.32 -16.90 -2.41
C TYR A 122 15.62 -17.11 -1.64
N SER A 123 16.68 -17.51 -2.33
CA SER A 123 18.00 -17.77 -1.72
C SER A 123 18.63 -16.50 -1.12
N ASN A 124 18.36 -15.34 -1.72
CA ASN A 124 18.94 -14.07 -1.32
C ASN A 124 17.99 -13.23 -0.46
N ALA A 125 16.69 -13.55 -0.38
CA ALA A 125 15.73 -12.81 0.41
C ALA A 125 16.02 -12.95 1.91
N TYR A 126 15.73 -11.89 2.67
CA TYR A 126 15.88 -11.91 4.13
C TYR A 126 14.92 -12.90 4.77
N HIS A 127 15.42 -13.69 5.72
CA HIS A 127 14.59 -14.46 6.64
C HIS A 127 15.25 -14.45 8.03
N PRO A 128 14.51 -14.16 9.12
CA PRO A 128 15.10 -13.98 10.44
C PRO A 128 15.90 -15.20 10.94
N VAL A 129 15.50 -16.41 10.52
CA VAL A 129 16.13 -17.66 10.94
C VAL A 129 17.09 -18.24 9.90
N THR A 130 16.74 -18.19 8.61
CA THR A 130 17.46 -18.95 7.57
C THR A 130 18.39 -18.09 6.73
N ASN A 131 18.16 -16.77 6.65
CA ASN A 131 19.03 -15.87 5.89
C ASN A 131 19.02 -14.45 6.48
N ASN A 132 19.75 -14.24 7.57
CA ASN A 132 19.77 -12.99 8.32
C ASN A 132 21.09 -12.22 8.26
N LYS A 133 22.08 -12.70 7.50
CA LYS A 133 23.43 -12.10 7.42
C LYS A 133 23.76 -11.52 6.04
N ASN A 134 23.59 -12.32 4.99
CA ASN A 134 24.00 -11.96 3.62
C ASN A 134 22.78 -12.02 2.70
N TYR A 135 21.86 -11.08 2.90
CA TYR A 135 20.60 -11.02 2.19
C TYR A 135 20.47 -9.74 1.34
N ASP A 136 19.68 -9.84 0.28
CA ASP A 136 19.19 -8.70 -0.47
C ASP A 136 18.10 -7.99 0.32
N ARG A 137 18.33 -6.72 0.67
CA ARG A 137 17.41 -5.87 1.43
C ARG A 137 16.11 -5.55 0.67
N ASN A 138 16.07 -5.86 -0.62
CA ASN A 138 14.89 -5.64 -1.46
C ASN A 138 13.79 -6.67 -1.22
N TYR A 139 14.10 -7.81 -0.58
CA TYR A 139 13.17 -8.93 -0.45
C TYR A 139 13.13 -9.48 0.97
N TYR A 140 11.91 -9.79 1.43
CA TYR A 140 11.68 -10.57 2.64
C TYR A 140 11.03 -11.90 2.25
N LEU A 141 11.63 -13.01 2.66
CA LEU A 141 11.11 -14.36 2.42
C LEU A 141 9.97 -14.65 3.39
N MET A 142 8.81 -15.00 2.86
CA MET A 142 7.66 -15.48 3.60
C MET A 142 7.50 -16.97 3.32
N LYS A 143 7.74 -17.82 4.32
CA LYS A 143 7.57 -19.25 4.12
C LYS A 143 6.12 -19.67 4.31
N SER A 144 5.65 -20.60 3.49
CA SER A 144 4.26 -21.07 3.51
C SER A 144 3.87 -21.78 4.80
N ASP A 145 4.81 -22.38 5.52
CA ASP A 145 4.58 -22.99 6.83
C ASP A 145 4.37 -21.96 7.96
N GLU A 146 4.77 -20.70 7.75
CA GLU A 146 4.62 -19.61 8.71
C GLU A 146 3.34 -18.79 8.50
N PHE A 147 2.75 -18.86 7.30
CA PHE A 147 1.62 -18.04 6.90
C PHE A 147 0.52 -18.87 6.23
N ASP A 148 -0.60 -19.04 6.93
CA ASP A 148 -1.77 -19.84 6.52
C ASP A 148 -2.44 -19.38 5.22
N PHE A 149 -2.23 -18.14 4.79
CA PHE A 149 -2.76 -17.59 3.54
C PHE A 149 -1.85 -17.80 2.33
N LEU A 150 -0.69 -18.46 2.50
CA LEU A 150 0.23 -18.76 1.41
C LEU A 150 0.16 -20.24 1.03
N ASP A 151 -0.12 -20.51 -0.24
CA ASP A 151 -0.09 -21.87 -0.79
C ASP A 151 1.35 -22.39 -0.97
N HIS A 152 2.32 -21.49 -1.11
CA HIS A 152 3.74 -21.77 -1.29
C HIS A 152 4.57 -20.58 -0.84
N ASP A 153 5.84 -20.84 -0.53
CA ASP A 153 6.82 -19.81 -0.16
C ASP A 153 6.76 -18.66 -1.15
N SER A 154 6.79 -17.44 -0.63
CA SER A 154 6.64 -16.22 -1.39
C SER A 154 7.59 -15.16 -0.85
N ILE A 155 7.72 -14.03 -1.55
CA ILE A 155 8.53 -12.90 -1.11
C ILE A 155 7.68 -11.63 -1.04
N LEU A 156 7.95 -10.80 -0.05
CA LEU A 156 7.58 -9.39 -0.08
C LEU A 156 8.66 -8.61 -0.81
N LYS A 157 8.26 -7.86 -1.83
CA LYS A 157 9.15 -6.96 -2.55
C LYS A 157 9.16 -5.59 -1.86
N LEU A 158 10.15 -5.39 -1.00
CA LEU A 158 10.28 -4.24 -0.11
C LEU A 158 10.59 -2.93 -0.85
N THR A 159 11.18 -3.02 -2.05
CA THR A 159 11.43 -1.88 -2.95
C THR A 159 10.18 -1.34 -3.63
N ASP A 160 9.07 -2.08 -3.58
CA ASP A 160 7.87 -1.77 -4.34
C ASP A 160 6.71 -1.41 -3.41
N LEU A 161 6.98 -0.57 -2.40
CA LEU A 161 5.94 0.03 -1.56
C LEU A 161 5.06 0.95 -2.42
N ARG A 162 3.79 0.57 -2.58
CA ARG A 162 2.86 1.27 -3.46
C ARG A 162 1.82 2.02 -2.69
N THR A 163 1.55 3.26 -3.12
CA THR A 163 0.31 3.95 -2.77
C THR A 163 -0.76 3.55 -3.77
N VAL A 164 -1.82 2.91 -3.31
CA VAL A 164 -2.96 2.49 -4.13
C VAL A 164 -4.26 3.07 -3.58
N SER A 165 -5.22 3.37 -4.45
CA SER A 165 -6.58 3.67 -4.01
C SER A 165 -7.21 2.42 -3.39
N LYS A 166 -8.05 2.57 -2.36
CA LYS A 166 -8.89 1.47 -1.82
C LYS A 166 -9.66 0.72 -2.91
N LYS A 167 -10.08 1.45 -3.96
CA LYS A 167 -10.77 0.93 -5.16
C LYS A 167 -9.96 -0.07 -5.99
N ARG A 168 -8.65 -0.20 -5.73
CA ARG A 168 -7.79 -1.20 -6.37
C ARG A 168 -7.79 -2.54 -5.64
N ALA A 169 -8.36 -2.62 -4.44
CA ALA A 169 -8.58 -3.90 -3.77
C ALA A 169 -9.64 -4.68 -4.53
N ILE A 170 -9.34 -5.94 -4.86
CA ILE A 170 -10.22 -6.86 -5.60
C ILE A 170 -10.93 -7.79 -4.63
N LYS A 171 -10.20 -8.37 -3.68
CA LYS A 171 -10.73 -9.37 -2.75
C LYS A 171 -9.97 -9.35 -1.43
N PHE A 172 -10.70 -9.32 -0.31
CA PHE A 172 -10.12 -9.57 1.01
C PHE A 172 -9.79 -11.05 1.15
N THR A 173 -8.59 -11.39 1.62
CA THR A 173 -8.21 -12.80 1.79
C THR A 173 -8.83 -13.41 3.05
N GLY A 174 -9.32 -12.60 3.99
CA GLY A 174 -9.74 -13.06 5.31
C GLY A 174 -8.66 -12.92 6.38
N HIS A 175 -7.41 -12.62 5.98
CA HIS A 175 -6.26 -12.63 6.88
C HIS A 175 -5.80 -11.21 7.23
N ARG A 176 -5.34 -11.06 8.47
CA ARG A 176 -4.77 -9.81 8.99
C ARG A 176 -3.58 -10.11 9.89
N ILE A 177 -2.46 -9.53 9.54
CA ILE A 177 -1.23 -9.62 10.32
C ILE A 177 -1.33 -8.71 11.54
N ASN A 178 -0.92 -9.22 12.70
CA ASN A 178 -0.85 -8.44 13.92
C ASN A 178 0.22 -7.34 13.78
N ILE A 179 -0.19 -6.08 13.88
CA ILE A 179 0.71 -4.92 13.74
C ILE A 179 1.79 -4.83 14.81
N ASN A 180 1.59 -5.49 15.95
CA ASN A 180 2.56 -5.54 17.05
C ASN A 180 3.53 -6.72 16.93
N SER A 181 3.30 -7.62 15.98
CA SER A 181 4.19 -8.77 15.73
C SER A 181 5.57 -8.32 15.28
N GLU A 182 6.57 -9.15 15.58
CA GLU A 182 7.95 -8.88 15.13
C GLU A 182 8.02 -8.83 13.61
N PHE A 183 7.38 -9.77 12.92
CA PHE A 183 7.26 -9.78 11.47
C PHE A 183 6.79 -8.41 10.92
N PHE A 184 5.69 -7.87 11.43
CA PHE A 184 5.13 -6.61 10.92
C PHE A 184 6.08 -5.43 11.16
N LYS A 185 6.72 -5.38 12.33
CA LYS A 185 7.74 -4.37 12.67
C LYS A 185 8.94 -4.49 11.75
N THR A 186 9.44 -5.70 11.52
CA THR A 186 10.60 -5.97 10.67
C THR A 186 10.33 -5.55 9.22
N ILE A 187 9.23 -5.99 8.60
CA ILE A 187 8.94 -5.62 7.21
C ILE A 187 8.72 -4.11 7.05
N THR A 188 8.12 -3.46 8.05
CA THR A 188 7.90 -2.00 8.04
C THR A 188 9.23 -1.27 8.17
N TYR A 189 10.10 -1.70 9.08
CA TYR A 189 11.44 -1.15 9.23
C TYR A 189 12.26 -1.30 7.94
N MET A 190 12.30 -2.50 7.37
CA MET A 190 13.07 -2.76 6.15
C MET A 190 12.52 -1.98 4.95
N ALA A 191 11.20 -1.89 4.78
CA ALA A 191 10.61 -1.07 3.72
C ALA A 191 10.99 0.42 3.88
N ASN A 192 10.96 0.96 5.11
CA ASN A 192 11.43 2.32 5.35
C ASN A 192 12.93 2.49 5.12
N GLN A 193 13.73 1.47 5.44
CA GLN A 193 15.17 1.49 5.17
C GLN A 193 15.46 1.59 3.67
N VAL A 194 14.65 0.93 2.83
CA VAL A 194 14.78 0.97 1.38
C VAL A 194 14.31 2.31 0.80
N HIS A 195 13.16 2.82 1.25
CA HIS A 195 12.54 4.01 0.66
C HIS A 195 13.02 5.34 1.24
N PHE A 196 13.42 5.36 2.52
CA PHE A 196 13.78 6.57 3.26
C PHE A 196 15.02 6.36 4.14
N PRO A 197 16.16 5.90 3.58
CA PRO A 197 17.35 5.54 4.35
C PRO A 197 17.87 6.70 5.22
N ASP A 198 17.89 7.92 4.68
CA ASP A 198 18.39 9.09 5.41
C ASP A 198 17.49 9.48 6.59
N VAL A 199 16.17 9.34 6.43
CA VAL A 199 15.20 9.62 7.49
C VAL A 199 15.40 8.61 8.61
N LEU A 200 15.52 7.34 8.27
CA LEU A 200 15.74 6.27 9.23
C LEU A 200 17.06 6.45 9.98
N TYR A 201 18.15 6.75 9.27
CA TYR A 201 19.45 7.03 9.88
C TYR A 201 19.37 8.18 10.91
N ARG A 202 18.69 9.29 10.57
CA ARG A 202 18.51 10.40 11.51
C ARG A 202 17.74 9.98 12.76
N ILE A 203 16.63 9.25 12.59
CA ILE A 203 15.82 8.75 13.70
C ILE A 203 16.63 7.80 14.58
N GLU A 204 17.43 6.92 13.99
CA GLU A 204 18.30 6.01 14.73
C GLU A 204 19.40 6.75 15.49
N ASP A 205 20.00 7.77 14.89
CA ASP A 205 20.99 8.61 15.53
C ASP A 205 20.42 9.35 16.75
N GLU A 206 19.25 9.97 16.58
CA GLU A 206 18.51 10.61 17.68
C GLU A 206 18.16 9.62 18.78
N ASN A 207 17.66 8.43 18.41
CA ASN A 207 17.36 7.37 19.37
C ASN A 207 18.59 6.89 20.14
N ARG A 208 19.77 6.81 19.49
CA ARG A 208 21.03 6.48 20.19
C ARG A 208 21.40 7.56 21.21
N LYS A 209 21.31 8.84 20.82
CA LYS A 209 21.58 9.98 21.71
C LYS A 209 20.62 10.00 22.90
N LEU A 210 19.32 9.81 22.66
CA LEU A 210 18.31 9.75 23.71
C LEU A 210 18.54 8.58 24.68
N LYS A 211 18.89 7.39 24.17
CA LYS A 211 19.22 6.24 25.02
C LYS A 211 20.44 6.50 25.89
N ALA A 212 21.49 7.12 25.34
CA ALA A 212 22.68 7.49 26.10
C ALA A 212 22.34 8.49 27.22
N GLU A 213 21.49 9.48 26.93
CA GLU A 213 21.07 10.47 27.93
C GLU A 213 20.18 9.84 29.02
N ILE A 214 19.27 8.92 28.67
CA ILE A 214 18.49 8.16 29.66
C ILE A 214 19.40 7.38 30.61
N VAL A 215 20.45 6.74 30.10
CA VAL A 215 21.42 6.01 30.93
C VAL A 215 22.16 6.98 31.86
N ARG A 216 22.61 8.12 31.35
CA ARG A 216 23.26 9.17 32.14
C ARG A 216 22.37 9.68 33.28
N LEU A 217 21.12 10.02 32.97
CA LEU A 217 20.15 10.52 33.96
C LEU A 217 19.82 9.48 35.03
N ARG A 218 19.74 8.19 34.67
CA ARG A 218 19.57 7.09 35.64
C ARG A 218 20.77 6.98 36.58
N GLY A 219 21.99 7.14 36.07
CA GLY A 219 23.21 7.17 36.88
C GLY A 219 23.21 8.35 37.87
N LEU A 220 22.92 9.56 37.39
CA LEU A 220 22.82 10.75 38.24
C LEU A 220 21.79 10.57 39.35
N ARG A 221 20.59 10.07 39.01
CA ARG A 221 19.53 9.79 40.00
C ARG A 221 19.95 8.78 41.06
N HIS A 222 20.74 7.77 40.69
CA HIS A 222 21.25 6.79 41.64
C HIS A 222 22.23 7.45 42.61
N ASN A 223 23.18 8.25 42.09
CA ASN A 223 24.16 8.97 42.90
C ASN A 223 23.52 10.00 43.85
N THR A 224 22.48 10.71 43.42
CA THR A 224 21.76 11.64 44.32
C THR A 224 21.04 10.90 45.44
N LYS A 225 20.48 9.71 45.17
CA LYS A 225 19.87 8.88 46.21
C LYS A 225 20.89 8.37 47.24
N THR A 226 22.09 8.00 46.81
CA THR A 226 23.14 7.54 47.74
C THR A 226 23.66 8.68 48.60
N LEU A 227 23.88 9.87 48.02
CA LEU A 227 24.29 11.07 48.78
C LEU A 227 23.26 11.46 49.86
N ASN A 228 21.97 11.44 49.54
CA ASN A 228 20.93 11.75 50.52
C ASN A 228 20.82 10.71 51.65
N LEU A 229 21.21 9.45 51.41
CA LEU A 229 21.25 8.41 52.46
C LEU A 229 22.48 8.58 53.36
N GLU A 230 23.62 8.98 52.80
CA GLU A 230 24.85 9.28 53.56
C GLU A 230 24.67 10.53 54.45
N GLU A 231 23.92 11.54 54.00
CA GLU A 231 23.59 12.73 54.79
C GLU A 231 22.59 12.46 55.93
N GLU A 232 21.71 11.45 55.81
CA GLU A 232 20.76 11.04 56.86
C GLU A 232 21.39 10.13 57.94
N GLU A 233 22.53 9.49 57.65
CA GLU A 233 23.24 8.59 58.57
C GLU A 233 24.34 9.28 59.42
N GLU A 234 24.66 10.56 59.20
CA GLU A 234 25.58 11.28 60.09
C GLU A 234 24.92 11.58 61.46
N PRO A 235 25.43 11.04 62.58
CA PRO A 235 24.84 11.28 63.89
C PRO A 235 25.12 12.73 64.35
N ILE A 236 24.06 13.43 64.74
CA ILE A 236 24.14 14.69 65.47
C ILE A 236 24.90 14.42 66.77
N LYS A 237 26.09 15.01 66.89
CA LYS A 237 27.00 14.89 68.04
C LYS A 237 26.39 15.35 69.35
#